data_AF-A0A2P4XQG9-F1
#
_entry.id   AF-A0A2P4XQG9-F1
#
_cell.length_a   1.000
_cell.length_b   1.000
_cell.length_c   1.000
_cell.angle_alpha   90.00
_cell.angle_beta   90.00
_cell.angle_gamma   90.00
#
_symmetry.space_group_name_H-M   'P 1'
#
loop_
_entity.id
_entity.type
_entity.pdbx_description
1 polymer ?
#
loop_
_entity_poly.entity_id
_entity_poly.type
_entity_poly.pdbx_seq_one_letter_code
_entity_poly.pdbx_strand_id
1 'polypeptide(L)'
;NMNGTGQARIGTIGSRSHTCANALEMLNVPLVQYAIGNLSSDSEATDSFIEGLRLVDEGQVERMCSLYVEGFVPCLRSQLLPSLATLRSTSANGCCAAWERESVKLFDYTLTGQYTKIAQLVGDVLCATQTPAFNGTSSQKCGYTFLQSAGEVANTTSANRAAALLTDLQVPTDQACLKAEGEAYNNTDGVLVEAVSSDQYTTSGCVVALDRLATWINGLPLAGNSSESYGIDLQSLFGSGKCVSGADVFPVIQDFFPSSIVDVVSSYFSNSCLHVPVRYADGCSFSRPASLVDWNYEPAHASQAGSEEDGGGTSAINSINTVPPNVTSESSAAMSTSRHGSAATFVLSAILLSLW
;
A
#
# COMPACT_ATOMS: atom_id res chain seq x y z
N ASN A 1 29.31 22.24 34.90
CA ASN A 1 30.12 22.80 33.80
C ASN A 1 30.40 21.70 32.79
N MET A 2 29.88 21.88 31.58
CA MET A 2 30.19 21.24 30.29
C MET A 2 29.84 19.74 30.15
N ASN A 3 28.78 19.37 29.43
CA ASN A 3 28.58 19.27 27.95
C ASN A 3 29.46 18.25 27.25
N GLY A 4 28.82 17.29 26.56
CA GLY A 4 29.45 16.31 25.69
C GLY A 4 28.42 15.40 25.00
N THR A 5 27.61 15.99 24.12
CA THR A 5 26.70 15.32 23.19
C THR A 5 27.47 14.44 22.20
N GLY A 6 27.25 13.12 22.26
CA GLY A 6 27.75 12.16 21.28
C GLY A 6 26.87 12.14 20.02
N GLN A 7 27.10 13.08 19.10
CA GLN A 7 26.60 12.95 17.73
C GLN A 7 27.39 11.86 17.01
N ALA A 8 26.76 10.71 16.80
CA ALA A 8 27.22 9.72 15.84
C ALA A 8 27.15 10.32 14.43
N ARG A 9 28.32 10.62 13.86
CA ARG A 9 28.48 10.99 12.46
C ARG A 9 28.08 9.80 11.59
N ILE A 10 26.90 9.87 10.97
CA ILE A 10 26.57 9.08 9.79
C ILE A 10 27.48 9.58 8.66
N GLY A 11 28.40 8.72 8.24
CA GLY A 11 29.34 8.99 7.16
C GLY A 11 28.62 9.36 5.87
N THR A 12 29.04 10.48 5.31
CA THR A 12 28.71 10.96 3.97
C THR A 12 29.16 9.93 2.92
N ILE A 13 28.21 9.20 2.35
CA ILE A 13 28.40 8.48 1.08
C ILE A 13 28.38 9.51 -0.05
N GLY A 14 29.45 9.53 -0.83
CA GLY A 14 29.67 10.40 -1.99
C GLY A 14 28.63 10.14 -3.09
N SER A 15 28.33 11.21 -3.83
CA SER A 15 27.20 11.38 -4.76
C SER A 15 25.82 11.21 -4.12
N ARG A 16 25.41 12.22 -3.32
CA ARG A 16 23.99 12.56 -3.22
C ARG A 16 23.52 12.90 -4.63
N SER A 17 22.99 11.92 -5.34
CA SER A 17 22.14 12.23 -6.48
C SER A 17 21.02 13.12 -5.96
N HIS A 18 20.94 14.35 -6.46
CA HIS A 18 19.94 15.33 -6.05
C HIS A 18 18.50 14.77 -6.10
N THR A 19 18.26 13.74 -6.93
CA THR A 19 16.96 13.09 -7.07
C THR A 19 16.52 12.25 -5.86
N CYS A 20 17.42 11.83 -4.96
CA CYS A 20 17.02 11.09 -3.74
C CYS A 20 17.00 11.96 -2.47
N ALA A 21 17.43 13.22 -2.52
CA ALA A 21 17.39 14.10 -1.35
C ALA A 21 15.95 14.35 -0.87
N ASN A 22 15.02 14.56 -1.80
CA ASN A 22 13.59 14.76 -1.50
C ASN A 22 12.95 13.48 -0.94
N ALA A 23 13.43 12.30 -1.36
CA ALA A 23 13.01 11.02 -0.78
C ALA A 23 13.39 10.90 0.70
N LEU A 24 14.56 11.42 1.09
CA LEU A 24 14.98 11.51 2.49
C LEU A 24 14.19 12.57 3.25
N GLU A 25 13.78 13.65 2.60
CA GLU A 25 12.89 14.64 3.22
C GLU A 25 11.52 14.07 3.54
N MET A 26 11.00 13.13 2.74
CA MET A 26 9.75 12.42 3.02
C MET A 26 9.78 11.73 4.39
N LEU A 27 10.94 11.18 4.80
CA LEU A 27 11.12 10.56 6.12
C LEU A 27 11.06 11.56 7.28
N ASN A 28 11.05 12.87 7.00
CA ASN A 28 10.88 13.93 7.98
C ASN A 28 9.46 14.50 8.02
N VAL A 29 8.55 14.00 7.18
CA VAL A 29 7.13 14.35 7.26
C VAL A 29 6.56 13.69 8.52
N PRO A 30 5.91 14.43 9.44
CA PRO A 30 5.37 13.87 10.68
C PRO A 30 4.50 12.64 10.44
N LEU A 31 3.55 12.70 9.50
CA LEU A 31 2.71 11.56 9.10
C LEU A 31 3.53 10.31 8.77
N VAL A 32 4.63 10.46 8.03
CA VAL A 32 5.52 9.35 7.63
C VAL A 32 6.31 8.84 8.83
N GLN A 33 6.79 9.72 9.70
CA GLN A 33 7.48 9.33 10.94
C GLN A 33 6.55 8.59 11.90
N TYR A 34 5.28 9.01 12.01
CA TYR A 34 4.27 8.31 12.80
C TYR A 34 3.98 6.93 12.25
N ALA A 35 3.82 6.79 10.92
CA ALA A 35 3.61 5.50 10.27
C ALA A 35 4.82 4.54 10.46
N ILE A 36 6.04 5.04 10.34
CA ILE A 36 7.27 4.24 10.53
C ILE A 36 7.49 3.90 12.01
N GLY A 37 7.23 4.83 12.92
CA GLY A 37 7.40 4.63 14.37
C GLY A 37 6.50 3.52 14.93
N ASN A 38 5.31 3.33 14.38
CA ASN A 38 4.36 2.29 14.81
C ASN A 38 4.73 0.87 14.32
N LEU A 39 5.64 0.74 13.35
CA LEU A 39 6.24 -0.57 12.99
C LEU A 39 7.28 -1.01 14.03
N SER A 40 7.67 -0.14 14.96
CA SER A 40 8.43 -0.49 16.15
C SER A 40 7.46 -0.85 17.29
N SER A 41 7.72 -1.98 17.95
CA SER A 41 6.78 -2.72 18.81
C SER A 41 6.46 -2.07 20.17
N ASP A 42 6.22 -0.76 20.23
CA ASP A 42 5.99 -0.03 21.48
C ASP A 42 4.54 0.43 21.61
N SER A 43 3.85 0.02 22.68
CA SER A 43 2.41 0.26 22.88
C SER A 43 2.06 1.74 23.08
N GLU A 44 3.01 2.56 23.57
CA GLU A 44 2.84 4.01 23.69
C GLU A 44 2.87 4.72 22.31
N ALA A 45 3.51 4.10 21.31
CA ALA A 45 3.56 4.66 19.95
C ALA A 45 2.20 4.57 19.24
N THR A 46 1.36 3.61 19.61
CA THR A 46 0.04 3.39 18.97
C THR A 46 -0.99 4.44 19.35
N ASP A 47 -1.12 4.80 20.63
CA ASP A 47 -2.04 5.86 21.06
C ASP A 47 -1.59 7.22 20.51
N SER A 48 -0.28 7.47 20.46
CA SER A 48 0.27 8.67 19.81
C SER A 48 0.11 8.66 18.29
N PHE A 49 0.14 7.51 17.61
CA PHE A 49 -0.12 7.38 16.18
C PHE A 49 -1.59 7.70 15.86
N ILE A 50 -2.49 7.13 16.65
CA ILE A 50 -3.92 7.36 16.59
C ILE A 50 -4.26 8.85 16.78
N GLU A 51 -3.67 9.48 17.78
CA GLU A 51 -3.86 10.91 18.04
C GLU A 51 -3.12 11.79 17.02
N GLY A 52 -2.05 11.28 16.40
CA GLY A 52 -1.35 11.91 15.29
C GLY A 52 -2.18 11.94 14.00
N LEU A 53 -2.89 10.86 13.65
CA LEU A 53 -3.76 10.81 12.46
C LEU A 53 -4.89 11.84 12.52
N ARG A 54 -5.42 12.11 13.72
CA ARG A 54 -6.39 13.20 13.98
C ARG A 54 -5.89 14.59 13.63
N LEU A 55 -4.58 14.79 13.64
CA LEU A 55 -3.92 16.08 13.49
C LEU A 55 -3.35 16.27 12.07
N VAL A 56 -3.62 15.32 11.17
CA VAL A 56 -3.19 15.41 9.77
C VAL A 56 -4.11 16.38 9.04
N ASP A 57 -3.65 17.62 8.91
CA ASP A 57 -4.30 18.59 8.04
C ASP A 57 -4.01 18.31 6.56
N GLU A 58 -4.84 18.90 5.70
CA GLU A 58 -4.74 18.77 4.24
C GLU A 58 -3.33 19.13 3.73
N GLY A 59 -2.70 20.17 4.28
CA GLY A 59 -1.37 20.63 3.87
C GLY A 59 -0.26 19.62 4.17
N GLN A 60 -0.40 18.80 5.22
CA GLN A 60 0.52 17.69 5.48
C GLN A 60 0.42 16.60 4.42
N VAL A 61 -0.79 16.23 4.00
CA VAL A 61 -1.02 15.24 2.94
C VAL A 61 -0.51 15.77 1.60
N GLU A 62 -0.78 17.03 1.28
CA GLU A 62 -0.26 17.67 0.07
C GLU A 62 1.27 17.65 0.02
N ARG A 63 1.92 18.02 1.13
CA ARG A 63 3.39 17.98 1.24
C ARG A 63 3.93 16.56 1.08
N MET A 64 3.32 15.59 1.76
CA MET A 64 3.69 14.17 1.62
C MET A 64 3.59 13.74 0.16
N CYS A 65 2.49 14.09 -0.51
CA CYS A 65 2.24 13.71 -1.89
C CYS A 65 3.22 14.34 -2.88
N SER A 66 3.56 15.62 -2.71
CA SER A 66 4.61 16.25 -3.51
C SER A 66 5.95 15.53 -3.33
N LEU A 67 6.36 15.26 -2.09
CA LEU A 67 7.62 14.54 -1.81
C LEU A 67 7.60 13.09 -2.32
N TYR A 68 6.45 12.42 -2.26
CA TYR A 68 6.28 11.06 -2.75
C TYR A 68 6.40 10.99 -4.28
N VAL A 69 5.56 11.76 -4.98
CA VAL A 69 5.42 11.72 -6.44
C VAL A 69 6.66 12.31 -7.13
N GLU A 70 7.19 13.43 -6.64
CA GLU A 70 8.29 14.15 -7.29
C GLU A 70 9.68 13.74 -6.76
N GLY A 71 9.74 13.18 -5.56
CA GLY A 71 10.99 12.80 -4.89
C GLY A 71 11.19 11.30 -4.78
N PHE A 72 10.38 10.66 -3.94
CA PHE A 72 10.56 9.26 -3.57
C PHE A 72 10.44 8.31 -4.76
N VAL A 73 9.36 8.38 -5.53
CA VAL A 73 9.12 7.42 -6.61
C VAL A 73 10.14 7.54 -7.75
N PRO A 74 10.54 8.75 -8.21
CA PRO A 74 11.65 8.92 -9.14
C PRO A 74 12.98 8.37 -8.60
N CYS A 75 13.29 8.61 -7.32
CA CYS A 75 14.47 8.05 -6.65
C CYS A 75 14.43 6.52 -6.60
N LEU A 76 13.29 5.95 -6.19
CA LEU A 76 13.05 4.52 -6.11
C LEU A 76 13.37 3.85 -7.45
N ARG A 77 12.80 4.38 -8.53
CA ARG A 77 12.97 3.84 -9.88
C ARG A 77 14.37 4.03 -10.46
N SER A 78 14.94 5.23 -10.32
CA SER A 78 16.19 5.57 -11.00
C SER A 78 17.45 5.09 -10.27
N GLN A 79 17.37 4.85 -8.97
CA GLN A 79 18.54 4.54 -8.15
C GLN A 79 18.34 3.34 -7.23
N LEU A 80 17.31 3.33 -6.38
CA LEU A 80 17.19 2.30 -5.35
C LEU A 80 16.93 0.92 -5.96
N LEU A 81 15.94 0.80 -6.85
CA LEU A 81 15.61 -0.46 -7.49
C LEU A 81 16.73 -1.00 -8.38
N PRO A 82 17.40 -0.19 -9.24
CA PRO A 82 18.60 -0.63 -9.96
C PRO A 82 19.75 -1.05 -9.04
N SER A 83 19.97 -0.34 -7.93
CA SER A 83 21.02 -0.68 -6.97
C SER A 83 20.72 -2.00 -6.26
N LEU A 84 19.48 -2.21 -5.83
CA LEU A 84 19.02 -3.47 -5.24
C LEU A 84 19.11 -4.62 -6.24
N ALA A 85 18.74 -4.40 -7.50
CA ALA A 85 18.89 -5.39 -8.56
C ALA A 85 20.36 -5.77 -8.76
N THR A 86 21.26 -4.79 -8.77
CA THR A 86 22.71 -5.01 -8.88
C THR A 86 23.22 -5.82 -7.70
N LEU A 87 22.98 -5.37 -6.47
CA LEU A 87 23.41 -6.05 -5.24
C LEU A 87 22.92 -7.49 -5.19
N ARG A 88 21.67 -7.74 -5.54
CA ARG A 88 21.09 -9.07 -5.64
C ARG A 88 21.82 -9.93 -6.67
N SER A 89 22.05 -9.40 -7.87
CA SER A 89 22.72 -10.15 -8.95
C SER A 89 24.18 -10.46 -8.63
N THR A 90 24.89 -9.57 -7.92
CA THR A 90 26.33 -9.71 -7.65
C THR A 90 26.63 -10.43 -6.35
N SER A 91 25.75 -10.32 -5.35
CA SER A 91 26.04 -10.77 -3.98
C SER A 91 25.23 -11.99 -3.55
N ALA A 92 24.08 -12.26 -4.17
CA ALA A 92 23.22 -13.36 -3.75
C ALA A 92 23.63 -14.73 -4.33
N ASN A 93 24.56 -14.78 -5.30
CA ASN A 93 25.04 -16.02 -5.94
C ASN A 93 23.90 -16.98 -6.36
N GLY A 94 22.75 -16.45 -6.79
CA GLY A 94 21.58 -17.23 -7.19
C GLY A 94 20.69 -17.76 -6.05
N CYS A 95 20.98 -17.48 -4.78
CA CYS A 95 20.16 -17.88 -3.61
C CYS A 95 18.69 -17.45 -3.76
N CYS A 96 18.45 -16.28 -4.36
CA CYS A 96 17.11 -15.73 -4.56
C CYS A 96 16.44 -16.17 -5.87
N ALA A 97 17.11 -16.90 -6.76
CA ALA A 97 16.63 -17.14 -8.12
C ALA A 97 15.30 -17.91 -8.19
N ALA A 98 15.05 -18.81 -7.23
CA ALA A 98 13.77 -19.52 -7.13
C ALA A 98 12.63 -18.55 -6.76
N TRP A 99 12.82 -17.75 -5.71
CA TRP A 99 11.88 -16.73 -5.27
C TRP A 99 11.63 -15.67 -6.35
N GLU A 100 12.67 -15.27 -7.10
CA GLU A 100 12.55 -14.32 -8.20
C GLU A 100 11.65 -14.85 -9.31
N ARG A 101 11.91 -16.08 -9.77
CA ARG A 101 11.12 -16.71 -10.83
C ARG A 101 9.66 -16.88 -10.42
N GLU A 102 9.44 -17.28 -9.17
CA GLU A 102 8.11 -17.40 -8.59
C GLU A 102 7.41 -16.04 -8.52
N SER A 103 8.10 -15.01 -8.02
CA SER A 103 7.55 -13.64 -7.94
C SER A 103 7.17 -13.09 -9.31
N VAL A 104 8.04 -13.25 -10.31
CA VAL A 104 7.76 -12.83 -11.69
C VAL A 104 6.53 -13.56 -12.24
N LYS A 105 6.41 -14.87 -11.99
CA LYS A 105 5.25 -15.67 -12.42
C LYS A 105 3.96 -15.23 -11.73
N LEU A 106 4.02 -14.87 -10.45
CA LEU A 106 2.84 -14.51 -9.66
C LEU A 106 2.35 -13.08 -9.93
N PHE A 107 3.25 -12.17 -10.32
CA PHE A 107 2.93 -10.76 -10.55
C PHE A 107 2.87 -10.35 -12.02
N ASP A 108 3.51 -11.10 -12.94
CA ASP A 108 3.70 -10.71 -14.35
C ASP A 108 4.51 -9.41 -14.55
N TYR A 109 5.34 -9.07 -13.56
CA TYR A 109 6.31 -7.98 -13.64
C TYR A 109 7.71 -8.49 -13.32
N THR A 110 8.73 -7.76 -13.80
CA THR A 110 10.06 -7.86 -13.19
C THR A 110 9.97 -7.41 -11.73
N LEU A 111 10.89 -7.83 -10.85
CA LEU A 111 10.84 -7.37 -9.44
C LEU A 111 10.86 -5.84 -9.32
N THR A 112 11.68 -5.15 -10.12
CA THR A 112 11.71 -3.68 -10.14
C THR A 112 10.42 -3.11 -10.70
N GLY A 113 9.84 -3.73 -11.74
CA GLY A 113 8.51 -3.40 -12.26
C GLY A 113 7.41 -3.54 -11.21
N GLN A 114 7.42 -4.63 -10.43
CA GLN A 114 6.46 -4.90 -9.38
C GLN A 114 6.44 -3.77 -8.33
N TYR A 115 7.60 -3.45 -7.74
CA TYR A 115 7.70 -2.36 -6.76
C TYR A 115 7.33 -1.00 -7.35
N THR A 116 7.65 -0.79 -8.63
CA THR A 116 7.28 0.44 -9.34
C THR A 116 5.76 0.53 -9.53
N LYS A 117 5.09 -0.56 -9.91
CA LYS A 117 3.63 -0.61 -10.09
C LYS A 117 2.90 -0.39 -8.77
N ILE A 118 3.37 -1.03 -7.71
CA ILE A 118 2.84 -0.84 -6.35
C ILE A 118 2.98 0.63 -5.94
N ALA A 119 4.16 1.23 -6.13
CA ALA A 119 4.38 2.63 -5.78
C ALA A 119 3.44 3.58 -6.56
N GLN A 120 3.18 3.29 -7.84
CA GLN A 120 2.20 4.04 -8.63
C GLN A 120 0.79 3.91 -8.03
N LEU A 121 0.32 2.69 -7.79
CA LEU A 121 -1.04 2.46 -7.30
C LEU A 121 -1.26 3.03 -5.90
N VAL A 122 -0.27 2.90 -5.01
CA VAL A 122 -0.31 3.54 -3.68
C VAL A 122 -0.29 5.06 -3.80
N GLY A 123 0.54 5.60 -4.69
CA GLY A 123 0.55 7.03 -4.97
C GLY A 123 -0.77 7.51 -5.58
N ASP A 124 -1.45 6.72 -6.40
CA ASP A 124 -2.78 7.04 -6.91
C ASP A 124 -3.80 7.10 -5.77
N VAL A 125 -3.81 6.12 -4.87
CA VAL A 125 -4.71 6.11 -3.71
C VAL A 125 -4.53 7.37 -2.86
N LEU A 126 -3.29 7.68 -2.50
CA LEU A 126 -3.03 8.76 -1.55
C LEU A 126 -3.03 10.15 -2.22
N CYS A 127 -2.55 10.24 -3.45
CA CYS A 127 -2.17 11.50 -4.09
C CYS A 127 -3.00 11.86 -5.32
N ALA A 128 -3.98 11.03 -5.70
CA ALA A 128 -5.06 11.46 -6.58
C ALA A 128 -5.74 12.72 -6.02
N THR A 129 -6.27 13.52 -6.92
CA THR A 129 -6.84 14.82 -6.60
C THR A 129 -8.33 14.79 -6.83
N GLN A 130 -9.10 14.99 -5.75
CA GLN A 130 -10.55 15.09 -5.79
C GLN A 130 -10.98 16.54 -6.03
N THR A 131 -11.97 16.75 -6.90
CA THR A 131 -12.57 18.06 -7.11
C THR A 131 -14.09 17.95 -7.25
N PRO A 132 -14.89 18.76 -6.51
CA PRO A 132 -14.43 19.69 -5.47
C PRO A 132 -13.94 18.96 -4.19
N ALA A 133 -13.22 19.70 -3.36
CA ALA A 133 -12.92 19.36 -1.97
C ALA A 133 -14.19 19.40 -1.11
N PHE A 134 -14.10 19.00 0.15
CA PHE A 134 -15.25 19.04 1.06
C PHE A 134 -15.82 20.45 1.29
N ASN A 135 -15.00 21.49 1.11
CA ASN A 135 -15.46 22.89 1.15
C ASN A 135 -16.24 23.33 -0.12
N GLY A 136 -16.39 22.43 -1.10
CA GLY A 136 -17.16 22.66 -2.33
C GLY A 136 -16.48 23.51 -3.40
N THR A 137 -15.25 24.03 -3.18
CA THR A 137 -14.63 25.01 -4.09
C THR A 137 -13.17 24.74 -4.46
N SER A 138 -12.37 24.16 -3.56
CA SER A 138 -10.97 23.80 -3.86
C SER A 138 -10.85 22.36 -4.39
N SER A 139 -9.63 21.89 -4.60
CA SER A 139 -9.31 20.48 -4.76
C SER A 139 -8.60 19.98 -3.49
N GLN A 140 -8.67 18.68 -3.22
CA GLN A 140 -7.98 18.05 -2.09
C GLN A 140 -7.37 16.71 -2.51
N LYS A 141 -6.41 16.20 -1.73
CA LYS A 141 -5.82 14.88 -1.96
C LYS A 141 -6.71 13.75 -1.46
N CYS A 142 -6.71 12.62 -2.15
CA CYS A 142 -7.52 11.47 -1.78
C CYS A 142 -7.10 10.84 -0.44
N GLY A 143 -5.81 10.88 -0.08
CA GLY A 143 -5.37 10.48 1.26
C GLY A 143 -6.04 11.29 2.37
N TYR A 144 -6.20 12.61 2.17
CA TYR A 144 -6.93 13.45 3.13
C TYR A 144 -8.43 13.10 3.15
N THR A 145 -9.00 12.80 1.98
CA THR A 145 -10.39 12.34 1.85
C THR A 145 -10.63 11.06 2.65
N PHE A 146 -9.76 10.06 2.52
CA PHE A 146 -9.87 8.80 3.25
C PHE A 146 -9.78 9.02 4.76
N LEU A 147 -8.77 9.75 5.21
CA LEU A 147 -8.57 10.09 6.63
C LEU A 147 -9.81 10.79 7.22
N GLN A 148 -10.40 11.74 6.50
CA GLN A 148 -11.58 12.46 6.96
C GLN A 148 -12.88 11.65 6.83
N SER A 149 -13.00 10.78 5.82
CA SER A 149 -14.15 9.88 5.65
C SER A 149 -14.21 8.80 6.72
N ALA A 150 -13.05 8.43 7.29
CA ALA A 150 -12.99 7.63 8.51
C ALA A 150 -13.52 8.39 9.74
N GLY A 151 -13.73 9.71 9.64
CA GLY A 151 -14.57 10.53 10.52
C GLY A 151 -14.21 10.44 12.02
N GLU A 152 -15.24 10.28 12.86
CA GLU A 152 -15.10 10.12 14.32
C GLU A 152 -14.40 8.81 14.71
N VAL A 153 -14.25 7.85 13.80
CA VAL A 153 -13.64 6.56 14.13
C VAL A 153 -12.14 6.73 14.45
N ALA A 154 -11.49 7.72 13.83
CA ALA A 154 -10.14 8.17 14.19
C ALA A 154 -10.02 8.74 15.62
N ASN A 155 -11.15 9.04 16.27
CA ASN A 155 -11.24 9.58 17.64
C ASN A 155 -11.72 8.53 18.66
N THR A 156 -11.92 7.30 18.21
CA THR A 156 -12.55 6.24 19.00
C THR A 156 -11.59 5.11 19.32
N THR A 157 -12.06 4.13 20.09
CA THR A 157 -11.27 2.96 20.49
C THR A 157 -10.80 2.17 19.27
N SER A 158 -9.71 1.42 19.43
CA SER A 158 -9.21 0.50 18.41
C SER A 158 -10.27 -0.49 17.90
N ALA A 159 -11.20 -0.91 18.77
CA ALA A 159 -12.35 -1.74 18.43
C ALA A 159 -13.26 -1.11 17.37
N ASN A 160 -13.56 0.18 17.51
CA ASN A 160 -14.42 0.91 16.56
C ASN A 160 -13.74 1.10 15.20
N ARG A 161 -12.41 1.27 15.18
CA ARG A 161 -11.63 1.31 13.93
C ARG A 161 -11.62 -0.03 13.21
N ALA A 162 -11.42 -1.10 13.96
CA ALA A 162 -11.50 -2.45 13.41
C ALA A 162 -12.90 -2.73 12.83
N ALA A 163 -13.96 -2.25 13.49
CA ALA A 163 -15.32 -2.35 12.98
C ALA A 163 -15.56 -1.52 11.71
N ALA A 164 -14.96 -0.33 11.60
CA ALA A 164 -15.05 0.48 10.37
C ALA A 164 -14.30 -0.16 9.20
N LEU A 165 -13.06 -0.62 9.43
CA LEU A 165 -12.30 -1.39 8.45
C LEU A 165 -13.05 -2.65 8.00
N LEU A 166 -13.70 -3.33 8.94
CA LEU A 166 -14.51 -4.50 8.64
C LEU A 166 -15.71 -4.14 7.76
N THR A 167 -16.39 -3.03 8.08
CA THR A 167 -17.48 -2.49 7.25
C THR A 167 -16.97 -2.20 5.84
N ASP A 168 -15.74 -1.70 5.72
CA ASP A 168 -15.13 -1.42 4.43
C ASP A 168 -14.82 -2.66 3.60
N LEU A 169 -14.58 -3.78 4.27
CA LEU A 169 -14.35 -5.10 3.69
C LEU A 169 -15.63 -5.94 3.60
N GLN A 170 -16.82 -5.37 3.82
CA GLN A 170 -18.10 -6.08 3.73
C GLN A 170 -19.02 -5.45 2.67
N VAL A 171 -18.44 -4.94 1.58
CA VAL A 171 -19.16 -4.14 0.60
C VAL A 171 -19.26 -4.90 -0.71
N PRO A 172 -20.44 -5.42 -1.09
CA PRO A 172 -20.61 -6.05 -2.39
C PRO A 172 -20.24 -5.10 -3.53
N THR A 173 -19.66 -5.64 -4.61
CA THR A 173 -19.22 -4.84 -5.77
C THR A 173 -20.33 -3.96 -6.37
N ASP A 174 -21.57 -4.46 -6.42
CA ASP A 174 -22.73 -3.73 -6.94
C ASP A 174 -23.25 -2.63 -5.98
N GLN A 175 -22.82 -2.67 -4.72
CA GLN A 175 -23.17 -1.70 -3.67
C GLN A 175 -22.06 -0.65 -3.46
N ALA A 176 -20.90 -0.83 -4.08
CA ALA A 176 -19.72 -0.01 -3.83
C ALA A 176 -19.89 1.48 -4.26
N CYS A 177 -20.65 1.76 -5.32
CA CYS A 177 -20.96 3.16 -5.69
C CYS A 177 -21.79 3.87 -4.61
N LEU A 178 -22.77 3.18 -4.03
CA LEU A 178 -23.64 3.73 -2.98
C LEU A 178 -22.82 4.08 -1.75
N LYS A 179 -21.98 3.14 -1.29
CA LYS A 179 -21.05 3.38 -0.19
C LYS A 179 -20.13 4.57 -0.45
N ALA A 180 -19.54 4.67 -1.65
CA ALA A 180 -18.63 5.76 -1.98
C ALA A 180 -19.30 7.15 -1.87
N GLU A 181 -20.56 7.25 -2.28
CA GLU A 181 -21.35 8.47 -2.15
C GLU A 181 -21.98 8.65 -0.76
N GLY A 182 -21.82 7.68 0.14
CA GLY A 182 -22.39 7.70 1.49
C GLY A 182 -23.90 7.38 1.52
N GLU A 183 -24.43 6.79 0.47
CA GLU A 183 -25.82 6.34 0.40
C GLU A 183 -25.99 5.03 1.20
N ALA A 184 -27.23 4.74 1.59
CA ALA A 184 -27.56 3.49 2.27
C ALA A 184 -27.33 2.30 1.32
N TYR A 185 -26.77 1.20 1.84
CA TYR A 185 -26.44 0.02 1.04
C TYR A 185 -26.56 -1.26 1.86
N ASN A 186 -26.65 -2.41 1.20
CA ASN A 186 -26.61 -3.71 1.89
C ASN A 186 -25.18 -4.25 1.93
N ASN A 187 -24.71 -4.64 3.11
CA ASN A 187 -23.41 -5.29 3.24
C ASN A 187 -23.45 -6.75 2.72
N THR A 188 -22.32 -7.45 2.79
CA THR A 188 -22.19 -8.85 2.34
C THR A 188 -23.10 -9.84 3.10
N ASP A 189 -23.52 -9.49 4.32
CA ASP A 189 -24.46 -10.28 5.13
C ASP A 189 -25.94 -9.91 4.85
N GLY A 190 -26.20 -8.98 3.93
CA GLY A 190 -27.54 -8.47 3.63
C GLY A 190 -28.11 -7.53 4.69
N VAL A 191 -27.27 -7.03 5.60
CA VAL A 191 -27.64 -6.04 6.62
C VAL A 191 -27.59 -4.65 5.97
N LEU A 192 -28.64 -3.86 6.19
CA LEU A 192 -28.70 -2.47 5.75
C LEU A 192 -27.71 -1.63 6.56
N VAL A 193 -26.78 -1.01 5.86
CA VAL A 193 -25.92 0.06 6.35
C VAL A 193 -26.60 1.38 6.00
N GLU A 194 -26.89 2.19 7.01
CA GLU A 194 -27.56 3.47 6.85
C GLU A 194 -26.69 4.48 6.09
N ALA A 195 -27.33 5.42 5.41
CA ALA A 195 -26.64 6.53 4.76
C ALA A 195 -25.89 7.39 5.79
N VAL A 196 -24.73 7.90 5.41
CA VAL A 196 -24.00 8.89 6.22
C VAL A 196 -24.75 10.21 6.21
N SER A 197 -24.66 10.97 7.30
CA SER A 197 -25.35 12.26 7.40
C SER A 197 -24.73 13.28 6.43
N SER A 198 -25.51 14.28 6.02
CA SER A 198 -25.07 15.26 4.99
C SER A 198 -23.85 16.11 5.39
N ASP A 199 -23.54 16.15 6.68
CA ASP A 199 -22.36 16.79 7.27
C ASP A 199 -21.14 15.86 7.40
N GLN A 200 -21.29 14.57 7.10
CA GLN A 200 -20.21 13.60 7.09
C GLN A 200 -19.48 13.54 5.74
N TYR A 201 -18.17 13.33 5.81
CA TYR A 201 -17.27 13.26 4.67
C TYR A 201 -17.38 11.91 3.96
N THR A 202 -17.59 11.91 2.65
CA THR A 202 -17.67 10.68 1.83
C THR A 202 -16.47 10.55 0.89
N THR A 203 -16.12 9.33 0.49
CA THR A 203 -14.93 9.07 -0.34
C THR A 203 -15.14 9.44 -1.81
N SER A 204 -16.38 9.38 -2.31
CA SER A 204 -16.78 9.74 -3.67
C SER A 204 -15.76 9.24 -4.71
N GLY A 205 -15.33 10.08 -5.65
CA GLY A 205 -14.42 9.70 -6.73
C GLY A 205 -13.05 9.21 -6.30
N CYS A 206 -12.61 9.43 -5.05
CA CYS A 206 -11.32 8.90 -4.59
C CYS A 206 -11.27 7.37 -4.59
N VAL A 207 -12.43 6.70 -4.52
CA VAL A 207 -12.49 5.24 -4.59
C VAL A 207 -12.06 4.67 -5.95
N VAL A 208 -11.96 5.49 -7.01
CA VAL A 208 -11.43 5.07 -8.32
C VAL A 208 -10.01 4.52 -8.19
N ALA A 209 -9.18 5.13 -7.35
CA ALA A 209 -7.81 4.66 -7.14
C ALA A 209 -7.77 3.32 -6.38
N LEU A 210 -8.65 3.16 -5.37
CA LEU A 210 -8.81 1.91 -4.62
C LEU A 210 -9.31 0.78 -5.53
N ASP A 211 -10.32 1.06 -6.35
CA ASP A 211 -10.86 0.10 -7.31
C ASP A 211 -9.79 -0.38 -8.30
N ARG A 212 -8.96 0.53 -8.80
CA ARG A 212 -7.86 0.17 -9.71
C ARG A 212 -6.78 -0.66 -9.03
N LEU A 213 -6.41 -0.34 -7.79
CA LEU A 213 -5.49 -1.16 -6.98
C LEU A 213 -6.06 -2.57 -6.78
N ALA A 214 -7.30 -2.67 -6.29
CA ALA A 214 -7.96 -3.96 -6.05
C ALA A 214 -8.16 -4.76 -7.34
N THR A 215 -8.53 -4.09 -8.44
CA THR A 215 -8.68 -4.71 -9.76
C THR A 215 -7.35 -5.22 -10.30
N TRP A 216 -6.26 -4.49 -10.12
CA TRP A 216 -4.92 -4.94 -10.47
C TRP A 216 -4.55 -6.20 -9.70
N ILE A 217 -4.77 -6.21 -8.38
CA ILE A 217 -4.51 -7.36 -7.51
C ILE A 217 -5.33 -8.58 -7.95
N ASN A 218 -6.62 -8.40 -8.21
CA ASN A 218 -7.50 -9.46 -8.70
C ASN A 218 -7.03 -10.06 -10.04
N GLY A 219 -6.39 -9.24 -10.87
CA GLY A 219 -5.82 -9.66 -12.16
C GLY A 219 -4.51 -10.45 -12.05
N LEU A 220 -3.87 -10.49 -10.87
CA LEU A 220 -2.60 -11.20 -10.70
C LEU A 220 -2.80 -12.72 -10.69
N PRO A 221 -1.90 -13.49 -11.32
CA PRO A 221 -1.88 -14.96 -11.22
C PRO A 221 -1.89 -15.47 -9.77
N LEU A 222 -1.28 -14.72 -8.84
CA LEU A 222 -1.35 -14.98 -7.39
C LEU A 222 -2.78 -15.21 -6.90
N ALA A 223 -3.72 -14.35 -7.28
CA ALA A 223 -5.06 -14.41 -6.75
C ALA A 223 -5.75 -15.73 -7.15
N GLY A 224 -5.47 -16.26 -8.34
CA GLY A 224 -6.00 -17.54 -8.85
C GLY A 224 -5.36 -18.80 -8.28
N ASN A 225 -4.30 -18.69 -7.46
CA ASN A 225 -3.55 -19.83 -6.94
C ASN A 225 -3.96 -20.15 -5.50
N SER A 226 -5.11 -20.81 -5.36
CA SER A 226 -5.69 -21.18 -4.05
C SER A 226 -4.86 -22.18 -3.25
N SER A 227 -3.97 -22.97 -3.91
CA SER A 227 -3.08 -23.93 -3.23
C SER A 227 -1.85 -23.30 -2.56
N GLU A 228 -1.45 -22.08 -2.96
CA GLU A 228 -0.23 -21.42 -2.47
C GLU A 228 -0.52 -20.13 -1.67
N SER A 229 -1.75 -19.62 -1.74
CA SER A 229 -2.18 -18.39 -1.05
C SER A 229 -2.59 -18.61 0.42
N TYR A 230 -1.76 -19.32 1.19
CA TYR A 230 -1.96 -19.54 2.64
C TYR A 230 -3.27 -20.28 3.01
N GLY A 231 -3.87 -21.00 2.06
CA GLY A 231 -5.17 -21.64 2.23
C GLY A 231 -6.36 -20.70 2.06
N ILE A 232 -6.12 -19.44 1.67
CA ILE A 232 -7.15 -18.45 1.37
C ILE A 232 -7.42 -18.47 -0.14
N ASP A 233 -8.69 -18.60 -0.52
CA ASP A 233 -9.12 -18.36 -1.89
C ASP A 233 -9.23 -16.86 -2.17
N LEU A 234 -8.09 -16.24 -2.54
CA LEU A 234 -8.01 -14.81 -2.84
C LEU A 234 -8.96 -14.39 -3.98
N GLN A 235 -9.28 -15.27 -4.94
CA GLN A 235 -10.30 -14.94 -5.96
C GLN A 235 -11.69 -14.77 -5.35
N SER A 236 -12.03 -15.53 -4.30
CA SER A 236 -13.31 -15.39 -3.62
C SER A 236 -13.44 -14.06 -2.87
N LEU A 237 -12.33 -13.39 -2.54
CA LEU A 237 -12.34 -12.05 -1.98
C LEU A 237 -12.90 -11.02 -2.97
N PHE A 238 -12.66 -11.21 -4.27
CA PHE A 238 -13.07 -10.31 -5.34
C PHE A 238 -14.28 -10.81 -6.14
N GLY A 239 -14.73 -12.03 -5.87
CA GLY A 239 -15.79 -12.69 -6.62
C GLY A 239 -17.16 -12.10 -6.31
N SER A 240 -17.94 -11.77 -7.34
CA SER A 240 -19.32 -11.31 -7.17
C SER A 240 -20.15 -12.33 -6.38
N GLY A 241 -20.80 -11.89 -5.30
CA GLY A 241 -21.60 -12.76 -4.42
C GLY A 241 -20.78 -13.79 -3.66
N LYS A 242 -19.46 -13.65 -3.62
CA LYS A 242 -18.55 -14.46 -2.82
C LYS A 242 -17.90 -13.59 -1.75
N CYS A 243 -17.50 -14.25 -0.67
CA CYS A 243 -16.67 -13.67 0.35
C CYS A 243 -15.73 -14.72 0.94
N VAL A 244 -14.73 -14.25 1.66
CA VAL A 244 -13.80 -15.07 2.41
C VAL A 244 -14.10 -14.91 3.90
N SER A 245 -14.02 -16.01 4.66
CA SER A 245 -14.11 -15.93 6.11
C SER A 245 -13.00 -15.07 6.67
N GLY A 246 -13.33 -14.06 7.46
CA GLY A 246 -12.31 -13.25 8.11
C GLY A 246 -11.43 -14.03 9.09
N ALA A 247 -11.87 -15.21 9.57
CA ALA A 247 -11.02 -16.13 10.32
C ALA A 247 -9.85 -16.69 9.48
N ASP A 248 -10.04 -16.84 8.16
CA ASP A 248 -9.00 -17.31 7.25
C ASP A 248 -8.04 -16.17 6.88
N VAL A 249 -8.55 -14.94 6.79
CA VAL A 249 -7.76 -13.75 6.42
C VAL A 249 -6.97 -13.19 7.60
N PHE A 250 -7.55 -13.17 8.80
CA PHE A 250 -6.96 -12.51 9.97
C PHE A 250 -5.52 -12.97 10.28
N PRO A 251 -5.17 -14.27 10.26
CA PRO A 251 -3.80 -14.72 10.50
C PRO A 251 -2.75 -14.16 9.55
N VAL A 252 -3.15 -13.78 8.33
CA VAL A 252 -2.24 -13.19 7.32
C VAL A 252 -2.02 -11.69 7.55
N ILE A 253 -2.97 -11.04 8.24
CA ILE A 253 -2.96 -9.59 8.46
C ILE A 253 -2.71 -9.18 9.91
N GLN A 254 -2.72 -10.13 10.84
CA GLN A 254 -2.58 -9.86 12.28
C GLN A 254 -1.30 -9.08 12.61
N ASP A 255 -0.21 -9.31 11.86
CA ASP A 255 1.08 -8.66 12.06
C ASP A 255 1.07 -7.15 11.71
N PHE A 256 0.02 -6.66 11.03
CA PHE A 256 -0.19 -5.23 10.79
C PHE A 256 -0.87 -4.52 11.95
N PHE A 257 -1.44 -5.28 12.88
CA PHE A 257 -2.10 -4.71 14.04
C PHE A 257 -1.14 -4.74 15.23
N PRO A 258 -1.09 -3.67 16.03
CA PRO A 258 -0.42 -3.67 17.31
C PRO A 258 -0.89 -4.86 18.17
N SER A 259 0.04 -5.53 18.85
CA SER A 259 -0.27 -6.71 19.69
C SER A 259 -1.33 -6.43 20.75
N SER A 260 -1.45 -5.17 21.19
CA SER A 260 -2.46 -4.69 22.15
C SER A 260 -3.90 -4.77 21.63
N ILE A 261 -4.10 -4.85 20.30
CA ILE A 261 -5.44 -4.83 19.69
C ILE A 261 -5.75 -6.09 18.89
N VAL A 262 -4.75 -6.93 18.57
CA VAL A 262 -4.88 -8.14 17.74
C VAL A 262 -6.06 -9.02 18.20
N ASP A 263 -6.19 -9.29 19.50
CA ASP A 263 -7.28 -10.14 20.02
C ASP A 263 -8.67 -9.54 19.78
N VAL A 264 -8.78 -8.22 19.93
CA VAL A 264 -10.03 -7.48 19.69
C VAL A 264 -10.37 -7.51 18.20
N VAL A 265 -9.41 -7.18 17.33
CA VAL A 265 -9.62 -7.19 15.86
C VAL A 265 -9.95 -8.61 15.38
N SER A 266 -9.25 -9.62 15.89
CA SER A 266 -9.51 -11.03 15.60
C SER A 266 -10.97 -11.41 15.85
N SER A 267 -11.53 -10.96 16.98
CA SER A 267 -12.91 -11.27 17.34
C SER A 267 -13.94 -10.69 16.37
N TYR A 268 -13.69 -9.48 15.83
CA TYR A 268 -14.54 -8.86 14.81
C TYR A 268 -14.39 -9.55 13.45
N PHE A 269 -13.16 -9.87 13.05
CA PHE A 269 -12.88 -10.47 11.75
C PHE A 269 -13.35 -11.93 11.66
N SER A 270 -13.24 -12.71 12.74
CA SER A 270 -13.47 -14.16 12.72
C SER A 270 -14.86 -14.60 12.26
N ASN A 271 -15.89 -13.75 12.44
CA ASN A 271 -17.27 -14.07 12.05
C ASN A 271 -17.73 -13.34 10.78
N SER A 272 -16.81 -12.71 10.07
CA SER A 272 -17.14 -11.76 9.00
C SER A 272 -16.97 -12.34 7.61
N CYS A 273 -17.89 -11.98 6.71
CA CYS A 273 -17.87 -12.34 5.30
C CYS A 273 -17.16 -11.23 4.50
N LEU A 274 -15.84 -11.36 4.30
CA LEU A 274 -15.00 -10.33 3.69
C LEU A 274 -15.06 -10.35 2.15
N HIS A 275 -15.29 -9.19 1.55
CA HIS A 275 -15.30 -8.93 0.11
C HIS A 275 -14.61 -7.60 -0.19
N VAL A 276 -13.80 -7.57 -1.25
CA VAL A 276 -13.19 -6.35 -1.77
C VAL A 276 -13.81 -6.04 -3.13
N PRO A 277 -14.52 -4.91 -3.27
CA PRO A 277 -15.17 -4.56 -4.52
C PRO A 277 -14.14 -4.22 -5.60
N VAL A 278 -14.40 -4.68 -6.84
CA VAL A 278 -13.51 -4.48 -8.00
C VAL A 278 -14.28 -4.19 -9.27
N ARG A 279 -13.66 -3.45 -10.20
CA ARG A 279 -14.18 -3.06 -11.51
C ARG A 279 -15.53 -2.34 -11.44
N TYR A 280 -15.77 -1.58 -10.38
CA TYR A 280 -17.04 -0.87 -10.18
C TYR A 280 -16.95 0.62 -10.50
N ALA A 281 -15.79 1.25 -10.32
CA ALA A 281 -15.70 2.70 -10.25
C ALA A 281 -15.99 3.37 -11.60
N ASP A 282 -15.64 2.73 -12.72
CA ASP A 282 -15.93 3.23 -14.08
C ASP A 282 -17.43 3.31 -14.39
N GLY A 283 -18.27 2.56 -13.65
CA GLY A 283 -19.73 2.58 -13.78
C GLY A 283 -20.43 3.56 -12.83
N CYS A 284 -19.72 4.17 -11.87
CA CYS A 284 -20.30 5.08 -10.90
C CYS A 284 -20.36 6.52 -11.44
N SER A 285 -21.31 7.30 -10.92
CA SER A 285 -21.37 8.75 -11.10
C SER A 285 -21.02 9.44 -9.78
N PHE A 286 -19.82 9.99 -9.69
CA PHE A 286 -19.32 10.58 -8.45
C PHE A 286 -19.67 12.06 -8.32
N SER A 287 -20.17 12.49 -7.15
CA SER A 287 -20.43 13.90 -6.87
C SER A 287 -19.14 14.74 -6.82
N ARG A 288 -18.03 14.11 -6.43
CA ARG A 288 -16.69 14.70 -6.38
C ARG A 288 -15.71 13.76 -7.11
N PRO A 289 -15.58 13.87 -8.44
CA PRO A 289 -14.65 13.04 -9.21
C PRO A 289 -13.20 13.25 -8.76
N ALA A 290 -12.38 12.21 -8.92
CA ALA A 290 -10.95 12.28 -8.68
C ALA A 290 -10.15 12.04 -9.96
N SER A 291 -9.07 12.80 -10.12
CA SER A 291 -8.05 12.58 -11.15
C SER A 291 -6.83 11.90 -10.54
N LEU A 292 -6.40 10.79 -11.14
CA LEU A 292 -5.20 10.07 -10.69
C LEU A 292 -3.92 10.87 -10.90
N VAL A 293 -2.83 10.38 -10.32
CA VAL A 293 -1.51 10.93 -10.55
C VAL A 293 -1.07 10.61 -11.99
N ASP A 294 -0.51 11.59 -12.69
CA ASP A 294 0.05 11.39 -14.02
C ASP A 294 1.45 10.77 -13.92
N TRP A 295 1.50 9.45 -13.95
CA TRP A 295 2.77 8.72 -13.98
C TRP A 295 3.32 8.70 -15.40
N ASN A 296 4.43 9.40 -15.63
CA ASN A 296 5.09 9.47 -16.94
C ASN A 296 5.90 8.22 -17.32
N TYR A 297 5.54 7.04 -16.80
CA TYR A 297 6.25 5.79 -17.05
C TYR A 297 5.39 4.55 -16.82
N GLU A 298 5.71 3.49 -17.55
CA GLU A 298 5.11 2.17 -17.37
C GLU A 298 6.08 1.25 -16.61
N PRO A 299 5.60 0.49 -15.61
CA PRO A 299 6.41 -0.51 -14.94
C PRO A 299 6.80 -1.67 -15.87
N ALA A 300 8.00 -2.21 -15.70
CA ALA A 300 8.53 -3.25 -16.58
C ALA A 300 7.84 -4.61 -16.35
N HIS A 301 7.13 -5.10 -17.37
CA HIS A 301 6.48 -6.42 -17.37
C HIS A 301 7.48 -7.56 -17.53
N ALA A 302 7.10 -8.76 -17.08
CA ALA A 302 7.91 -9.97 -17.25
C ALA A 302 8.25 -10.27 -18.72
N SER A 303 7.30 -10.04 -19.62
CA SER A 303 7.45 -10.23 -21.08
C SER A 303 8.51 -9.31 -21.72
N GLN A 304 8.84 -8.19 -21.06
CA GLN A 304 9.85 -7.24 -21.52
C GLN A 304 11.26 -7.63 -21.06
N ALA A 305 11.39 -8.63 -20.18
CA ALA A 305 12.67 -9.08 -19.61
C ALA A 305 13.46 -10.05 -20.51
N GLY A 306 12.92 -10.41 -21.67
CA GLY A 306 13.64 -11.15 -22.71
C GLY A 306 13.21 -12.62 -22.84
N SER A 307 12.80 -12.97 -24.05
CA SER A 307 12.81 -14.32 -24.61
C SER A 307 14.27 -14.76 -24.82
N GLU A 308 14.84 -15.50 -23.87
CA GLU A 308 16.02 -16.33 -24.13
C GLU A 308 15.55 -17.78 -24.28
N GLU A 309 15.64 -18.28 -25.52
CA GLU A 309 15.56 -19.70 -25.85
C GLU A 309 16.61 -20.48 -25.05
N ASP A 310 16.27 -21.72 -24.68
CA ASP A 310 17.10 -22.72 -24.00
C ASP A 310 18.61 -22.56 -24.23
N GLY A 311 19.30 -22.01 -23.23
CA GLY A 311 20.75 -21.95 -23.19
C GLY A 311 21.21 -21.35 -21.88
N GLY A 312 21.91 -22.15 -21.06
CA GLY A 312 22.41 -21.71 -19.76
C GLY A 312 23.18 -20.39 -19.86
N GLY A 313 22.56 -19.31 -19.39
CA GLY A 313 23.10 -17.97 -19.44
C GLY A 313 22.47 -17.11 -18.36
N THR A 314 23.29 -16.62 -17.43
CA THR A 314 22.89 -15.56 -16.51
C THR A 314 22.73 -14.26 -17.31
N SER A 315 21.51 -13.87 -17.73
CA SER A 315 21.10 -12.46 -17.91
C SER A 315 19.69 -12.29 -18.53
N ALA A 316 18.64 -12.67 -17.80
CA ALA A 316 17.26 -12.24 -18.11
C ALA A 316 16.75 -11.08 -17.23
N ILE A 317 17.63 -10.41 -16.45
CA ILE A 317 17.19 -9.58 -15.30
C ILE A 317 17.56 -8.10 -15.42
N ASN A 318 18.37 -7.68 -16.39
CA ASN A 318 19.00 -6.34 -16.38
C ASN A 318 18.80 -5.50 -17.66
N SER A 319 17.63 -5.51 -18.30
CA SER A 319 17.36 -4.55 -19.39
C SER A 319 16.85 -3.20 -18.87
N ILE A 320 17.62 -2.53 -18.02
CA ILE A 320 17.54 -1.08 -17.88
C ILE A 320 18.98 -0.55 -17.96
N ASN A 321 19.23 0.20 -19.04
CA ASN A 321 20.44 0.96 -19.37
C ASN A 321 21.59 0.91 -18.37
N THR A 322 22.69 0.31 -18.82
CA THR A 322 24.01 0.29 -18.19
C THR A 322 24.53 1.70 -17.86
N VAL A 323 24.90 1.91 -16.59
CA VAL A 323 25.75 3.00 -16.09
C VAL A 323 26.81 2.36 -15.15
N PRO A 324 28.08 2.84 -15.13
CA PRO A 324 29.25 1.98 -14.91
C PRO A 324 29.47 1.51 -13.46
N PRO A 325 30.30 0.46 -13.28
CA PRO A 325 30.49 -0.20 -12.01
C PRO A 325 31.41 0.64 -11.14
N ASN A 326 30.85 1.31 -10.13
CA ASN A 326 31.65 1.68 -8.97
C ASN A 326 30.79 1.81 -7.72
N VAL A 327 30.46 0.66 -7.13
CA VAL A 327 30.01 0.62 -5.72
C VAL A 327 30.81 -0.48 -5.05
N THR A 328 31.81 -0.07 -4.28
CA THR A 328 32.61 -0.96 -3.43
C THR A 328 31.74 -1.56 -2.34
N SER A 329 31.87 -2.86 -2.16
CA SER A 329 31.20 -3.68 -1.16
C SER A 329 31.55 -3.23 0.25
N GLU A 330 30.57 -2.72 1.00
CA GLU A 330 30.53 -2.84 2.46
C GLU A 330 29.16 -2.37 2.97
N SER A 331 28.23 -3.31 3.13
CA SER A 331 27.06 -3.21 4.02
C SER A 331 26.42 -4.58 4.14
N SER A 332 26.93 -5.39 5.07
CA SER A 332 26.26 -6.60 5.54
C SER A 332 26.12 -6.47 7.05
N ALA A 333 24.92 -6.10 7.52
CA ALA A 333 24.48 -6.41 8.86
C ALA A 333 22.96 -6.29 8.99
N ALA A 334 22.39 -7.32 9.63
CA ALA A 334 21.06 -7.42 10.23
C ALA A 334 19.85 -7.53 9.29
N MET A 335 19.48 -8.77 8.96
CA MET A 335 18.08 -9.20 9.10
C MET A 335 18.06 -10.62 9.69
N SER A 336 17.71 -10.68 10.96
CA SER A 336 17.29 -11.89 11.66
C SER A 336 16.01 -11.52 12.41
N THR A 337 14.87 -11.75 11.79
CA THR A 337 13.63 -12.23 12.42
C THR A 337 12.54 -12.46 11.37
N SER A 338 11.71 -13.47 11.65
CA SER A 338 10.56 -14.06 10.93
C SER A 338 10.78 -14.58 9.49
N ARG A 339 10.75 -15.92 9.40
CA ARG A 339 10.42 -16.63 8.16
C ARG A 339 8.95 -16.32 7.81
N HIS A 340 8.68 -16.11 6.52
CA HIS A 340 7.35 -16.12 5.86
C HIS A 340 6.65 -14.78 5.57
N GLY A 341 7.38 -13.75 5.10
CA GLY A 341 6.76 -12.65 4.36
C GLY A 341 6.46 -13.06 2.92
N SER A 342 5.19 -13.31 2.58
CA SER A 342 4.76 -13.62 1.22
C SER A 342 4.11 -12.45 0.50
N ALA A 343 4.01 -12.61 -0.82
CA ALA A 343 3.22 -11.77 -1.72
C ALA A 343 1.78 -11.48 -1.23
N ALA A 344 1.11 -12.46 -0.61
CA ALA A 344 -0.25 -12.32 -0.09
C ALA A 344 -0.30 -11.35 1.11
N THR A 345 0.63 -11.49 2.06
CA THR A 345 0.78 -10.57 3.19
C THR A 345 0.97 -9.14 2.69
N PHE A 346 1.84 -8.93 1.71
CA PHE A 346 2.14 -7.60 1.14
C PHE A 346 0.95 -6.99 0.37
N VAL A 347 0.22 -7.81 -0.39
CA VAL A 347 -0.99 -7.40 -1.12
C VAL A 347 -2.11 -7.00 -0.16
N LEU A 348 -2.33 -7.78 0.90
CA LEU A 348 -3.25 -7.43 1.96
C LEU A 348 -2.78 -6.20 2.74
N SER A 349 -1.47 -5.98 2.96
CA SER A 349 -0.96 -4.72 3.55
C SER A 349 -1.27 -3.53 2.67
N ALA A 350 -1.08 -3.63 1.36
CA ALA A 350 -1.32 -2.52 0.44
C ALA A 350 -2.81 -2.17 0.39
N ILE A 351 -3.69 -3.17 0.39
CA ILE A 351 -5.14 -2.99 0.50
C ILE A 351 -5.49 -2.38 1.85
N LEU A 352 -5.00 -2.94 2.95
CA LEU A 352 -5.29 -2.43 4.29
C LEU A 352 -4.76 -1.00 4.47
N LEU A 353 -3.48 -0.72 4.18
CA LEU A 353 -2.91 0.64 4.23
C LEU A 353 -3.63 1.64 3.31
N SER A 354 -4.31 1.18 2.25
CA SER A 354 -5.15 2.02 1.39
C SER A 354 -6.55 2.25 1.94
N LEU A 355 -7.03 1.39 2.84
CA LEU A 355 -8.31 1.46 3.54
C LEU A 355 -8.19 2.13 4.93
N TRP A 356 -6.99 2.55 5.34
CA TRP A 356 -6.71 3.22 6.61
C TRP A 356 -6.45 4.72 6.44
#